data_AF-A0A7C4B5X3-F1
#
_entry.id   AF-A0A7C4B5X3-F1
#
_cell.length_a   1.000
_cell.length_b   1.000
_cell.length_c   1.000
_cell.angle_alpha   90.00
_cell.angle_beta   90.00
_cell.angle_gamma   90.00
#
_symmetry.space_group_name_H-M   'P 1'
#
loop_
_entity.id
_entity.type
_entity.pdbx_description
1 polymer ?
#
loop_
_entity_poly.entity_id
_entity_poly.type
_entity_poly.pdbx_seq_one_letter_code
_entity_poly.pdbx_strand_id
1 'polypeptide(L)'
;EFPAPPGTDLPGSGGHWWDDGIGIQRYPPDWEPGDGKNSSVVALIHHNIIRNSCVSILFHGNGVYVYQNNIIHSVFFALPNLTLSSPDNKTGNYWDSWSAPDADGDGIVDQPKTREDRGYIDYHPSVKPFDIPEKTLKTSTSESTSAQFFIYTGISLLVVATAVTIYLHAPAIQGKIKH
;
A
#
# COMPACT_ATOMS: atom_id res chain seq x y z
N GLU A 1 12.90 14.50 -4.91
CA GLU A 1 11.97 13.53 -5.54
C GLU A 1 12.72 12.22 -5.74
N PHE A 2 12.19 11.11 -5.26
CA PHE A 2 12.75 9.78 -5.52
C PHE A 2 12.14 9.22 -6.81
N PRO A 3 12.90 8.52 -7.67
CA PRO A 3 12.37 7.96 -8.90
C PRO A 3 11.40 6.82 -8.60
N ALA A 4 10.26 6.80 -9.28
CA ALA A 4 9.28 5.73 -9.19
C ALA A 4 9.86 4.41 -9.77
N PRO A 5 9.59 3.24 -9.16
CA PRO A 5 9.98 1.96 -9.73
C PRO A 5 9.20 1.70 -11.05
N PRO A 6 9.83 1.07 -12.05
CA PRO A 6 9.17 0.80 -13.31
C PRO A 6 8.24 -0.43 -13.22
N GLY A 7 6.98 -0.23 -13.61
CA GLY A 7 6.13 -1.26 -14.20
C GLY A 7 5.15 -1.98 -13.27
N THR A 8 3.91 -1.50 -13.20
CA THR A 8 2.70 -2.33 -12.98
C THR A 8 1.47 -1.62 -13.56
N ASP A 9 1.27 -1.71 -14.87
CA ASP A 9 0.02 -1.32 -15.50
C ASP A 9 -0.93 -2.52 -15.52
N LEU A 10 -1.87 -2.58 -14.59
CA LEU A 10 -3.10 -3.37 -14.72
C LEU A 10 -4.32 -2.49 -14.43
N PRO A 11 -5.34 -2.46 -15.30
CA PRO A 11 -6.51 -1.63 -15.10
C PRO A 11 -7.52 -2.33 -14.18
N GLY A 12 -7.93 -1.65 -13.10
CA GLY A 12 -9.27 -1.83 -12.54
C GLY A 12 -9.48 -2.74 -11.32
N SER A 13 -8.46 -3.05 -10.50
CA SER A 13 -8.76 -3.59 -9.17
C SER A 13 -7.73 -3.17 -8.11
N GLY A 14 -8.21 -2.40 -7.11
CA GLY A 14 -7.43 -1.88 -5.98
C GLY A 14 -6.99 -2.97 -5.01
N GLY A 15 -5.97 -3.74 -5.40
CA GLY A 15 -5.26 -4.68 -4.55
C GLY A 15 -3.79 -4.35 -4.50
N HIS A 16 -3.34 -3.65 -3.45
CA HIS A 16 -1.92 -3.45 -3.19
C HIS A 16 -1.55 -4.12 -1.88
N TRP A 17 -0.39 -4.79 -1.88
CA TRP A 17 0.21 -5.47 -0.74
C TRP A 17 1.29 -4.57 -0.16
N TRP A 18 1.33 -4.55 1.16
CA TRP A 18 1.95 -3.51 1.96
C TRP A 18 3.08 -4.13 2.78
N ASP A 19 4.30 -3.68 2.54
CA ASP A 19 5.42 -3.87 3.47
C ASP A 19 6.03 -2.48 3.68
N ASP A 20 6.27 -2.10 4.93
CA ASP A 20 7.01 -0.89 5.34
C ASP A 20 6.38 0.50 5.06
N GLY A 21 5.05 0.63 5.17
CA GLY A 21 4.51 1.77 5.93
C GLY A 21 4.08 3.06 5.23
N ILE A 22 3.77 3.10 3.92
CA ILE A 22 3.00 4.21 3.34
C ILE A 22 2.04 3.68 2.26
N GLY A 23 0.73 3.85 2.47
CA GLY A 23 -0.29 3.56 1.47
C GLY A 23 -1.01 4.82 1.01
N ILE A 24 -0.96 5.10 -0.30
CA ILE A 24 -1.74 6.16 -0.93
C ILE A 24 -2.88 5.51 -1.72
N GLN A 25 -4.11 5.56 -1.19
CA GLN A 25 -5.30 5.18 -1.95
C GLN A 25 -5.76 6.40 -2.77
N ARG A 26 -5.58 6.35 -4.08
CA ARG A 26 -6.25 7.28 -5.00
C ARG A 26 -7.60 6.68 -5.41
N TYR A 27 -8.63 7.52 -5.43
CA TYR A 27 -9.93 7.12 -5.96
C TYR A 27 -9.85 6.68 -7.42
N PRO A 28 -10.72 5.75 -7.85
CA PRO A 28 -10.89 5.47 -9.26
C PRO A 28 -11.45 6.72 -9.98
N PRO A 29 -11.10 6.93 -11.26
CA PRO A 29 -11.41 8.15 -12.00
C PRO A 29 -12.91 8.39 -12.27
N ASP A 30 -13.78 7.43 -11.96
CA ASP A 30 -15.23 7.45 -12.20
C ASP A 30 -16.07 7.81 -10.95
N TRP A 31 -15.44 8.11 -9.82
CA TRP A 31 -16.15 8.72 -8.69
C TRP A 31 -16.46 10.19 -9.02
N GLU A 32 -17.68 10.46 -9.49
CA GLU A 32 -18.17 11.83 -9.65
C GLU A 32 -18.73 12.37 -8.33
N PRO A 33 -18.08 13.35 -7.68
CA PRO A 33 -18.72 14.09 -6.60
C PRO A 33 -19.83 14.93 -7.23
N GLY A 34 -21.06 14.42 -7.16
CA GLY A 34 -22.23 15.19 -7.52
C GLY A 34 -22.27 16.49 -6.72
N ASP A 35 -22.43 17.61 -7.44
CA ASP A 35 -22.85 18.93 -6.95
C ASP A 35 -21.85 20.07 -6.68
N GLY A 36 -20.66 20.07 -7.30
CA GLY A 36 -20.03 21.33 -7.73
C GLY A 36 -19.75 22.42 -6.68
N LYS A 37 -19.72 22.08 -5.38
CA LYS A 37 -19.20 22.92 -4.31
C LYS A 37 -17.87 22.32 -3.86
N ASN A 38 -16.81 23.10 -4.02
CA ASN A 38 -15.41 22.72 -3.83
C ASN A 38 -15.07 22.20 -2.41
N SER A 39 -15.42 20.95 -2.15
CA SER A 39 -14.83 20.11 -1.10
C SER A 39 -14.64 18.72 -1.68
N SER A 40 -13.82 18.64 -2.74
CA SER A 40 -13.43 17.37 -3.34
C SER A 40 -12.75 16.53 -2.27
N VAL A 41 -13.40 15.46 -1.86
CA VAL A 41 -12.74 14.45 -1.03
C VAL A 41 -11.58 13.89 -1.86
N VAL A 42 -10.36 14.07 -1.36
CA VAL A 42 -9.14 13.70 -2.10
C VAL A 42 -8.74 12.26 -1.82
N ALA A 43 -8.98 11.77 -0.59
CA ALA A 43 -8.70 10.38 -0.22
C ALA A 43 -9.53 9.92 0.98
N LEU A 44 -9.82 8.61 1.02
CA LEU A 44 -10.30 7.90 2.21
C LEU A 44 -9.25 6.88 2.60
N ILE A 45 -8.89 6.88 3.87
CA ILE A 45 -7.94 5.92 4.44
C ILE A 45 -8.66 5.24 5.60
N HIS A 46 -9.09 4.01 5.39
CA HIS A 46 -9.86 3.27 6.37
C HIS A 46 -9.60 1.77 6.30
N HIS A 47 -9.83 1.05 7.41
CA HIS A 47 -9.54 -0.37 7.57
C HIS A 47 -8.06 -0.75 7.37
N ASN A 48 -7.13 0.06 7.91
CA ASN A 48 -5.69 -0.25 7.89
C ASN A 48 -5.14 -0.55 9.29
N ILE A 49 -4.17 -1.46 9.37
CA ILE A 49 -3.30 -1.60 10.55
C ILE A 49 -2.03 -0.81 10.26
N ILE A 50 -1.86 0.33 10.95
CA ILE A 50 -0.66 1.17 10.85
C ILE A 50 0.15 0.95 12.11
N ARG A 51 1.28 0.26 11.99
CA ARG A 51 2.08 -0.12 13.16
C ARG A 51 3.56 0.21 13.03
N ASN A 52 4.20 0.50 14.17
CA ASN A 52 5.64 0.70 14.28
C ASN A 52 6.20 1.73 13.30
N SER A 53 5.40 2.73 12.92
CA SER A 53 5.82 3.74 11.95
C SER A 53 6.24 5.02 12.64
N CYS A 54 7.39 5.55 12.22
CA CYS A 54 7.81 6.91 12.56
C CYS A 54 6.95 7.95 11.83
N VAL A 55 6.32 7.59 10.70
CA VAL A 55 5.41 8.44 9.89
C VAL A 55 4.22 7.59 9.44
N SER A 56 3.08 7.68 10.13
CA SER A 56 1.90 6.85 9.88
C SER A 56 1.19 7.19 8.57
N ILE A 57 0.92 8.47 8.34
CA ILE A 57 0.16 8.97 7.19
C ILE A 57 0.74 10.32 6.80
N LEU A 58 1.15 10.48 5.53
CA LEU A 58 1.65 11.73 4.96
C LEU A 58 0.82 12.10 3.74
N PHE A 59 -0.01 13.15 3.87
CA PHE A 59 -0.85 13.62 2.77
C PHE A 59 -0.82 15.13 2.66
N HIS A 60 -0.52 15.61 1.46
CA HIS A 60 -0.58 17.02 1.13
C HIS A 60 -1.88 17.27 0.35
N GLY A 61 -2.88 17.83 1.01
CA GLY A 61 -4.17 18.14 0.40
C GLY A 61 -5.27 18.36 1.46
N ASN A 62 -6.36 18.99 1.06
CA ASN A 62 -7.57 19.09 1.88
C ASN A 62 -8.52 17.93 1.54
N GLY A 63 -9.46 17.62 2.42
CA GLY A 63 -10.50 16.63 2.14
C GLY A 63 -10.01 15.19 2.19
N VAL A 64 -9.05 14.88 3.06
CA VAL A 64 -8.63 13.50 3.35
C VAL A 64 -9.30 13.07 4.65
N TYR A 65 -10.06 11.97 4.60
CA TYR A 65 -10.65 11.36 5.78
C TYR A 65 -9.89 10.10 6.17
N VAL A 66 -9.52 10.02 7.43
CA VAL A 66 -8.80 8.90 8.04
C VAL A 66 -9.63 8.38 9.20
N TYR A 67 -10.22 7.20 9.07
CA TYR A 67 -11.13 6.62 10.07
C TYR A 67 -11.10 5.10 10.02
N GLN A 68 -11.54 4.42 11.07
CA GLN A 68 -11.52 2.95 11.16
C GLN A 68 -10.14 2.32 10.91
N ASN A 69 -9.07 3.00 11.34
CA ASN A 69 -7.72 2.44 11.31
C ASN A 69 -7.26 2.05 12.71
N ASN A 70 -6.41 1.04 12.78
CA ASN A 70 -5.71 0.64 14.00
C ASN A 70 -4.29 1.23 13.97
N ILE A 71 -4.05 2.25 14.79
CA ILE A 71 -2.77 2.96 14.87
C ILE A 71 -2.05 2.47 16.13
N ILE A 72 -0.99 1.70 15.91
CA ILE A 72 -0.30 0.94 16.96
C ILE A 72 1.18 1.32 17.00
N HIS A 73 1.71 1.71 18.16
CA HIS A 73 3.11 2.08 18.39
C HIS A 73 3.66 3.04 17.32
N SER A 74 2.82 3.95 16.83
CA SER A 74 3.18 4.86 15.75
C SER A 74 3.21 6.29 16.25
N VAL A 75 4.20 7.04 15.76
CA VAL A 75 4.66 8.26 16.43
C VAL A 75 4.30 9.52 15.65
N PHE A 76 3.66 9.49 14.47
CA PHE A 76 3.48 10.73 13.70
C PHE A 76 2.39 10.67 12.63
N PHE A 77 1.53 11.70 12.59
CA PHE A 77 0.66 12.01 11.45
C PHE A 77 1.21 13.26 10.78
N ALA A 78 1.51 13.14 9.50
CA ALA A 78 2.19 14.16 8.76
C ALA A 78 1.16 14.94 7.93
N LEU A 79 0.91 16.15 8.43
CA LEU A 79 0.51 17.39 7.74
C LEU A 79 -0.80 18.01 8.27
N PRO A 80 -0.88 19.35 8.24
CA PRO A 80 -2.13 20.07 8.54
C PRO A 80 -3.20 19.68 7.51
N ASN A 81 -4.47 19.68 7.95
CA ASN A 81 -5.68 19.46 7.14
C ASN A 81 -6.12 18.00 6.92
N LEU A 82 -5.68 17.08 7.78
CA LEU A 82 -6.27 15.74 7.88
C LEU A 82 -7.54 15.77 8.75
N THR A 83 -8.63 15.14 8.27
CA THR A 83 -9.80 14.85 9.09
C THR A 83 -9.68 13.42 9.63
N LEU A 84 -9.47 13.28 10.95
CA LEU A 84 -9.27 11.97 11.61
C LEU A 84 -10.58 11.32 12.05
N SER A 85 -11.65 11.51 11.30
CA SER A 85 -12.97 10.91 11.52
C SER A 85 -13.63 10.57 10.20
N SER A 86 -14.68 9.76 10.23
CA SER A 86 -15.51 9.52 9.05
C SER A 86 -16.24 10.80 8.63
N PRO A 87 -16.67 10.91 7.35
CA PRO A 87 -17.44 12.05 6.87
C PRO A 87 -18.74 12.33 7.65
N ASP A 88 -19.31 11.31 8.30
CA ASP A 88 -20.51 11.41 9.14
C ASP A 88 -20.20 11.58 10.64
N ASN A 89 -18.93 11.63 11.02
CA ASN A 89 -18.44 11.74 12.40
C ASN A 89 -18.92 10.63 13.35
N LYS A 90 -19.32 9.47 12.83
CA LYS A 90 -19.76 8.32 13.65
C LYS A 90 -18.66 7.32 13.96
N THR A 91 -17.52 7.45 13.30
CA THR A 91 -16.39 6.55 13.49
C THR A 91 -15.09 7.34 13.44
N GLY A 92 -14.07 6.87 14.16
CA GLY A 92 -12.71 7.39 14.03
C GLY A 92 -11.69 6.29 14.18
N ASN A 93 -10.51 6.62 14.68
CA ASN A 93 -9.37 5.70 14.68
C ASN A 93 -9.10 5.12 16.06
N TYR A 94 -8.62 3.88 16.10
CA TYR A 94 -8.10 3.30 17.32
C TYR A 94 -6.64 3.70 17.51
N TRP A 95 -6.27 4.10 18.72
CA TRP A 95 -4.92 4.49 19.12
C TRP A 95 -4.50 3.68 20.33
N ASP A 96 -3.47 2.85 20.21
CA ASP A 96 -3.00 2.01 21.32
C ASP A 96 -2.49 2.81 22.53
N SER A 97 -1.97 4.01 22.27
CA SER A 97 -1.47 4.96 23.27
C SER A 97 -2.57 5.85 23.89
N TRP A 98 -3.84 5.65 23.53
CA TRP A 98 -4.96 6.45 24.05
C TRP A 98 -5.98 5.59 24.77
N SER A 99 -6.25 5.95 26.02
CA SER A 99 -7.33 5.36 26.79
C SER A 99 -8.04 6.49 27.54
N ALA A 100 -9.18 6.89 26.99
CA ALA A 100 -10.10 7.81 27.63
C ALA A 100 -11.44 7.09 27.88
N PRO A 101 -12.24 7.53 28.87
CA PRO A 101 -13.56 6.98 29.09
C PRO A 101 -14.46 7.12 27.85
N ASP A 102 -15.31 6.11 27.68
CA ASP A 102 -16.49 6.12 26.82
C ASP A 102 -17.67 6.01 27.79
N ALA A 103 -18.22 7.15 28.19
CA ALA A 103 -19.23 7.24 29.24
C ALA A 103 -20.63 6.88 28.73
N ASP A 104 -20.90 7.04 27.44
CA ASP A 104 -22.20 6.73 26.83
C ASP A 104 -22.26 5.33 26.18
N GLY A 105 -21.12 4.67 26.01
CA GLY A 105 -21.00 3.30 25.55
C GLY A 105 -21.17 3.15 24.03
N ASP A 106 -20.95 4.21 23.26
CA ASP A 106 -21.13 4.20 21.80
C ASP A 106 -19.92 3.63 21.03
N GLY A 107 -18.82 3.33 21.74
CA GLY A 107 -17.58 2.80 21.17
C GLY A 107 -16.58 3.86 20.69
N ILE A 108 -16.89 5.14 20.92
CA ILE A 108 -16.03 6.30 20.73
C ILE A 108 -15.67 6.86 22.12
N VAL A 109 -14.43 7.29 22.30
CA VAL A 109 -14.04 7.93 23.56
C VAL A 109 -14.52 9.38 23.59
N ASP A 110 -14.97 9.84 24.76
CA ASP A 110 -15.52 11.20 24.93
C ASP A 110 -14.46 12.31 24.81
N GLN A 111 -13.18 11.94 24.94
CA GLN A 111 -12.07 12.88 24.94
C GLN A 111 -11.28 12.79 23.62
N PRO A 112 -11.20 13.91 22.88
CA PRO A 112 -10.41 13.97 21.66
C PRO A 112 -8.96 13.54 21.91
N LYS A 113 -8.41 12.72 21.02
CA LYS A 113 -6.97 12.46 20.99
C LYS A 113 -6.28 13.66 20.36
N THR A 114 -5.75 14.52 21.21
CA THR A 114 -4.92 15.65 20.78
C THR A 114 -3.45 15.25 20.74
N ARG A 115 -2.67 15.95 19.93
CA ARG A 115 -1.23 16.03 20.13
C ARG A 115 -0.75 17.46 20.02
N GLU A 116 -0.32 17.96 21.16
CA GLU A 116 -0.03 19.37 21.41
C GLU A 116 1.08 19.94 20.51
N ASP A 117 2.01 19.10 20.03
CA ASP A 117 3.18 19.53 19.26
C ASP A 117 2.90 19.81 17.78
N ARG A 118 1.78 19.36 17.22
CA ARG A 118 1.53 19.40 15.76
C ARG A 118 0.12 19.86 15.35
N GLY A 119 -0.79 20.06 16.29
CA GLY A 119 -2.12 20.62 16.01
C GLY A 119 -3.09 19.68 15.29
N TYR A 120 -2.88 18.36 15.33
CA TYR A 120 -3.89 17.40 14.89
C TYR A 120 -4.73 16.93 16.07
N ILE A 121 -6.02 16.75 15.81
CA ILE A 121 -7.00 16.33 16.80
C ILE A 121 -7.88 15.26 16.14
N ASP A 122 -7.88 14.05 16.71
CA ASP A 122 -8.91 13.06 16.42
C ASP A 122 -10.04 13.26 17.43
N TYR A 123 -11.16 13.79 16.94
CA TYR A 123 -12.34 14.08 17.77
C TYR A 123 -13.19 12.85 18.06
N HIS A 124 -12.95 11.72 17.38
CA HIS A 124 -13.75 10.51 17.52
C HIS A 124 -12.87 9.25 17.69
N PRO A 125 -11.90 9.19 18.63
CA PRO A 125 -11.07 8.02 18.77
C PRO A 125 -11.91 6.81 19.21
N SER A 126 -11.62 5.62 18.68
CA SER A 126 -12.37 4.41 19.06
C SER A 126 -11.80 3.77 20.33
N VAL A 127 -12.68 3.20 21.15
CA VAL A 127 -12.34 2.51 22.40
C VAL A 127 -11.58 1.20 22.16
N LYS A 128 -11.82 0.55 21.01
CA LYS A 128 -11.27 -0.77 20.69
C LYS A 128 -10.69 -0.82 19.28
N PRO A 129 -9.72 -1.72 19.03
CA PRO A 129 -9.27 -1.99 17.68
C PRO A 129 -10.42 -2.48 16.79
N PHE A 130 -10.36 -2.13 15.52
CA PHE A 130 -11.24 -2.64 14.48
C PHE A 130 -10.77 -4.02 14.02
N ASP A 131 -11.71 -4.95 13.83
CA ASP A 131 -11.44 -6.19 13.12
C ASP A 131 -11.29 -5.88 11.63
N ILE A 132 -10.04 -5.87 11.16
CA ILE A 132 -9.76 -5.66 9.76
C ILE A 132 -9.90 -7.02 9.07
N PRO A 133 -10.89 -7.21 8.18
CA PRO A 133 -11.05 -8.48 7.51
C PRO A 133 -9.73 -8.81 6.81
N GLU A 134 -9.19 -10.01 7.07
CA GLU A 134 -8.10 -10.52 6.26
C GLU A 134 -8.57 -10.43 4.82
N LYS A 135 -7.95 -9.54 4.05
CA LYS A 135 -8.21 -9.49 2.62
C LYS A 135 -7.86 -10.88 2.14
N THR A 136 -8.86 -11.66 1.73
CA THR A 136 -8.63 -12.94 1.10
C THR A 136 -7.79 -12.63 -0.11
N LEU A 137 -6.48 -12.83 0.04
CA LEU A 137 -5.59 -12.98 -1.06
C LEU A 137 -6.23 -14.05 -1.92
N LYS A 138 -6.78 -13.63 -3.05
CA LYS A 138 -6.52 -14.44 -4.22
C LYS A 138 -5.01 -14.35 -4.35
N THR A 139 -4.33 -15.28 -3.70
CA THR A 139 -2.97 -15.63 -4.02
C THR A 139 -3.07 -15.98 -5.49
N SER A 140 -2.87 -15.00 -6.36
CA SER A 140 -2.44 -15.27 -7.70
C SER A 140 -1.12 -15.97 -7.45
N THR A 141 -1.17 -17.30 -7.36
CA THR A 141 0.00 -18.15 -7.29
C THR A 141 0.91 -17.57 -8.35
N SER A 142 2.02 -16.97 -7.93
CA SER A 142 3.04 -16.46 -8.83
C SER A 142 3.73 -17.68 -9.44
N GLU A 143 2.97 -18.47 -10.19
CA GLU A 143 3.51 -19.31 -11.23
C GLU A 143 4.16 -18.34 -12.21
N SER A 144 5.46 -18.12 -12.05
CA SER A 144 6.42 -18.38 -13.13
C SER A 144 7.73 -17.59 -13.01
N THR A 145 8.20 -17.14 -11.85
CA THR A 145 9.63 -16.77 -11.78
C THR A 145 10.52 -18.00 -11.86
N SER A 146 10.14 -19.09 -11.17
CA SER A 146 10.89 -20.36 -11.23
C SER A 146 10.72 -21.06 -12.58
N ALA A 147 9.50 -21.14 -13.12
CA ALA A 147 9.25 -21.77 -14.41
C ALA A 147 9.92 -21.02 -15.58
N GLN A 148 9.91 -19.69 -15.60
CA GLN A 148 10.63 -18.91 -16.60
C GLN A 148 12.15 -19.12 -16.46
N PHE A 149 12.68 -19.16 -15.23
CA PHE A 149 14.10 -19.45 -15.00
C PHE A 149 14.51 -20.83 -15.57
N PHE A 150 13.70 -21.86 -15.39
CA PHE A 150 13.95 -23.19 -15.96
C PHE A 150 13.87 -23.21 -17.49
N ILE A 151 12.94 -22.46 -18.09
CA ILE A 151 12.84 -22.34 -19.55
C ILE A 151 14.09 -21.65 -20.13
N TYR A 152 14.52 -20.54 -19.55
CA TYR A 152 15.68 -19.78 -20.06
C TYR A 152 17.00 -20.54 -19.89
N THR A 153 17.19 -21.23 -18.76
CA THR A 153 18.37 -22.07 -18.53
C THR A 153 18.40 -23.28 -19.46
N GLY A 154 17.25 -23.94 -19.68
CA GLY A 154 17.14 -25.06 -20.62
C GLY A 154 17.46 -24.68 -22.07
N ILE A 155 16.89 -23.58 -22.57
CA ILE A 155 17.15 -23.08 -23.94
C ILE A 155 18.62 -22.71 -24.10
N SER A 156 19.23 -22.05 -23.11
CA SER A 156 20.64 -21.64 -23.18
C SER A 156 21.58 -22.85 -23.28
N LEU A 157 21.33 -23.92 -22.53
CA LEU A 157 22.11 -25.16 -22.60
C LEU A 157 21.98 -25.84 -23.97
N LEU A 158 20.79 -25.86 -24.56
CA LEU A 158 20.55 -26.46 -25.88
C LEU A 158 21.31 -25.72 -26.99
N VAL A 159 21.31 -24.38 -26.96
CA VAL A 159 22.05 -23.56 -27.94
C VAL A 159 23.55 -23.83 -27.86
N VAL A 160 24.12 -23.88 -26.65
CA VAL A 160 25.55 -24.16 -26.45
C VAL A 160 25.90 -25.57 -26.94
N ALA A 161 25.11 -26.58 -26.58
CA ALA A 161 25.34 -27.96 -27.03
C ALA A 161 25.29 -28.09 -28.56
N THR A 162 24.37 -27.36 -29.21
CA THR A 162 24.25 -27.35 -30.67
C THR A 162 25.46 -26.68 -31.31
N ALA A 163 25.91 -25.52 -30.79
CA ALA A 163 27.10 -24.83 -31.29
C ALA A 163 28.37 -25.68 -31.16
N VAL A 164 28.56 -26.37 -30.03
CA VAL A 164 29.67 -27.31 -29.83
C VAL A 164 29.60 -28.48 -30.81
N THR A 165 28.42 -29.05 -31.02
CA THR A 165 28.23 -30.16 -31.97
C THR A 165 28.58 -29.73 -33.40
N ILE A 166 28.13 -28.54 -33.83
CA ILE A 166 28.49 -27.96 -35.12
C ILE A 166 29.99 -27.75 -35.23
N TYR A 167 30.64 -27.18 -34.22
CA TYR A 167 32.08 -26.93 -34.20
C TYR A 167 32.91 -28.22 -34.33
N LEU A 168 32.47 -29.30 -33.67
CA LEU A 168 33.16 -30.60 -33.71
C LEU A 168 32.98 -31.34 -35.04
N HIS A 169 31.84 -31.16 -35.73
CA HIS A 169 31.51 -31.90 -36.96
C HIS A 169 31.66 -31.10 -38.25
N ALA A 170 32.04 -29.82 -38.19
CA ALA A 170 32.27 -28.97 -39.36
C ALA A 170 33.79 -28.73 -39.59
N PRO A 171 34.53 -29.68 -40.22
CA PRO A 171 35.97 -29.57 -40.45
C PRO A 171 36.37 -28.33 -41.29
N ALA A 172 35.44 -27.80 -42.10
CA ALA A 172 35.65 -26.58 -42.88
C ALA A 172 35.78 -25.30 -42.02
N ILE A 173 35.30 -25.31 -40.77
CA ILE A 173 35.37 -24.15 -39.85
C ILE A 173 36.68 -24.16 -39.05
N GLN A 174 37.20 -25.34 -38.70
CA GLN A 174 38.43 -25.47 -37.90
C GLN A 174 39.69 -24.97 -38.61
N GLY A 175 39.69 -24.97 -39.96
CA GLY A 175 40.82 -24.48 -40.77
C GLY A 175 40.95 -22.95 -40.83
N LYS A 176 39.89 -22.19 -40.52
CA LYS A 176 39.88 -20.71 -40.68
C LYS A 176 40.27 -19.92 -39.42
N ILE A 177 40.41 -20.57 -38.27
CA ILE A 177 40.68 -19.90 -36.98
C ILE A 177 42.19 -19.88 -36.64
N LYS A 178 43.06 -20.47 -37.48
CA LYS A 178 44.51 -20.59 -37.22
C LYS A 178 45.36 -19.37 -37.66
N HIS A 179 44.80 -18.17 -37.76
CA HIS A 179 45.55 -16.95 -38.13
C HIS A 179 45.26 -15.79 -37.18
#